data_AF-A0A9Q0XZY9-F1
#
_entry.id   AF-A0A9Q0XZY9-F1
#
_cell.length_a   1.000
_cell.length_b   1.000
_cell.length_c   1.000
_cell.angle_alpha   90.00
_cell.angle_beta   90.00
_cell.angle_gamma   90.00
#
_symmetry.space_group_name_H-M   'P 1'
#
loop_
_entity.id
_entity.type
_entity.pdbx_description
1 polymer ?
#
loop_
_entity_poly.entity_id
_entity_poly.type
_entity_poly.pdbx_seq_one_letter_code
_entity_poly.pdbx_strand_id
1 'polypeptide(L)'
;MEAQAEEAQSGVSGAGVAPSGGGRAPATPEGMALAYGSLVGMALLPIFFGALRSVTCAKGKNASDMPETITSRDAARFPIIASCTLLGLYLFFKIFSQEYINLLLSMYFFVLGILALSHTISPMMNKLFPVNFPNKQYQLLFTQGTGESKEEAAKDENDGVPFVAEIVNYEFDTKDLVCLAMSSVVGVWYLLRKHWIANNLFGLAFSLNGVELLHLNNVSTGCILLGGLFFYDVFWVFGTNVMVTVAKSFEAPIKLVFPQDLLERGLEADNFAMLGLGDIVIPGIFIALLLRFDISLKKNTHTYFYTSFVAYIFGLGITIGIMHVFRHAQPALLYLVPACIGFPLLVALVKGEVAEMFSYDSSAEILPHTPRLTHFPSVSGSPSSLADSMQQTLSCSHRRRQPNPSAM
;
A
#
# COMPACT_ATOMS: atom_id res chain seq x y z
N MET A 1 21.42 -22.71 28.87
CA MET A 1 20.56 -21.56 29.19
C MET A 1 21.35 -20.28 29.48
N GLU A 2 22.70 -20.32 29.50
CA GLU A 2 23.56 -19.11 29.45
C GLU A 2 24.46 -19.02 28.21
N ALA A 3 24.56 -20.08 27.39
CA ALA A 3 25.37 -20.09 26.16
C ALA A 3 24.61 -19.63 24.88
N GLN A 4 23.36 -19.15 25.00
CA GLN A 4 22.57 -18.61 23.89
C GLN A 4 22.56 -17.07 23.83
N ALA A 5 23.39 -16.41 24.67
CA ALA A 5 23.43 -14.95 24.80
C ALA A 5 24.57 -14.27 24.03
N GLU A 6 25.57 -15.01 23.52
CA GLU A 6 26.83 -14.40 23.04
C GLU A 6 26.94 -14.31 21.50
N GLU A 7 26.24 -15.15 20.73
CA GLU A 7 26.28 -15.13 19.25
C GLU A 7 25.16 -14.30 18.59
N ALA A 8 24.42 -13.52 19.38
CA ALA A 8 23.43 -12.55 18.87
C ALA A 8 24.04 -11.15 18.60
N GLN A 9 25.35 -10.96 18.82
CA GLN A 9 26.01 -9.65 18.90
C GLN A 9 26.61 -9.08 17.60
N SER A 10 26.47 -9.70 16.42
CA SER A 10 27.21 -9.24 15.22
C SER A 10 26.38 -8.81 14.00
N GLY A 11 25.11 -8.40 14.16
CA GLY A 11 24.34 -7.93 13.00
C GLY A 11 23.16 -6.99 13.23
N VAL A 12 22.82 -6.65 14.48
CA VAL A 12 21.83 -5.60 14.80
C VAL A 12 22.28 -4.96 16.10
N SER A 13 23.17 -3.97 16.02
CA SER A 13 23.39 -3.06 17.13
C SER A 13 22.18 -2.12 17.22
N GLY A 14 21.33 -2.40 18.20
CA GLY A 14 20.46 -1.38 18.76
C GLY A 14 21.29 -0.25 19.38
N ALA A 15 20.63 0.85 19.73
CA ALA A 15 21.19 1.86 20.62
C ALA A 15 21.64 1.19 21.94
N GLY A 16 22.92 0.82 22.00
CA GLY A 16 23.49 -0.01 23.04
C GLY A 16 24.88 -0.46 22.63
N VAL A 17 25.89 0.26 23.13
CA VAL A 17 27.32 -0.05 23.04
C VAL A 17 27.58 -1.53 23.32
N ALA A 18 28.23 -2.24 22.39
CA ALA A 18 28.73 -3.59 22.60
C ALA A 18 30.26 -3.62 22.34
N PRO A 19 31.05 -4.28 23.21
CA PRO A 19 32.50 -4.28 23.12
C PRO A 19 32.97 -5.28 22.05
N SER A 20 33.74 -4.80 21.08
CA SER A 20 34.58 -5.64 20.24
C SER A 20 35.99 -5.06 20.28
N GLY A 21 37.00 -5.93 20.35
CA GLY A 21 38.42 -5.64 20.57
C GLY A 21 39.10 -4.81 19.47
N GLY A 22 38.61 -3.59 19.27
CA GLY A 22 39.03 -2.56 18.35
C GLY A 22 38.01 -1.42 18.48
N GLY A 23 38.32 -0.44 19.35
CA GLY A 23 37.35 0.51 19.89
C GLY A 23 36.49 1.25 18.84
N ARG A 24 35.20 0.91 18.78
CA ARG A 24 34.17 1.73 18.11
C ARG A 24 33.53 2.65 19.15
N ALA A 25 33.54 3.95 18.87
CA ALA A 25 32.97 4.95 19.77
C ALA A 25 31.43 4.81 19.83
N PRO A 26 30.83 4.88 21.03
CA PRO A 26 29.37 4.99 21.20
C PRO A 26 28.82 6.23 20.50
N ALA A 27 27.68 6.11 19.79
CA ALA A 27 26.94 7.26 19.29
C ALA A 27 26.58 8.23 20.43
N THR A 28 26.86 9.52 20.26
CA THR A 28 26.43 10.55 21.22
C THR A 28 24.91 10.57 21.39
N PRO A 29 24.40 10.90 22.59
CA PRO A 29 22.97 11.10 22.82
C PRO A 29 22.34 12.11 21.86
N GLU A 30 23.10 13.14 21.46
CA GLU A 30 22.68 14.15 20.49
C GLU A 30 22.53 13.56 19.07
N GLY A 31 23.49 12.73 18.62
CA GLY A 31 23.42 12.04 17.33
C GLY A 31 22.23 11.07 17.24
N MET A 32 21.97 10.31 18.31
CA MET A 32 20.80 9.44 18.39
C MET A 32 19.49 10.24 18.33
N ALA A 33 19.37 11.33 19.09
CA ALA A 33 18.17 12.16 19.09
C ALA A 33 17.91 12.79 17.71
N LEU A 34 18.97 13.26 17.04
CA LEU A 34 18.88 13.80 15.68
C LEU A 34 18.47 12.72 14.66
N ALA A 35 19.00 11.50 14.79
CA ALA A 35 18.62 10.40 13.91
C ALA A 35 17.15 10.00 14.07
N TYR A 36 16.67 9.85 15.31
CA TYR A 36 15.27 9.54 15.58
C TYR A 36 14.34 10.69 15.14
N GLY A 37 14.71 11.95 15.40
CA GLY A 37 13.95 13.11 14.93
C GLY A 37 13.86 13.17 13.40
N SER A 38 14.96 12.85 12.71
CA SER A 38 15.00 12.80 11.24
C SER A 38 14.13 11.67 10.68
N LEU A 39 14.15 10.49 11.31
CA LEU A 39 13.28 9.37 10.92
C LEU A 39 11.80 9.68 11.11
N VAL A 40 11.43 10.31 12.24
CA VAL A 40 10.07 10.78 12.48
C VAL A 40 9.68 11.78 11.39
N GLY A 41 10.51 12.78 11.10
CA GLY A 41 10.26 13.75 10.03
C GLY A 41 10.05 13.07 8.67
N MET A 42 10.92 12.11 8.31
CA MET A 42 10.80 11.36 7.06
C MET A 42 9.55 10.48 6.99
N ALA A 43 9.09 9.92 8.11
CA ALA A 43 7.86 9.13 8.17
C ALA A 43 6.60 9.98 7.99
N LEU A 44 6.60 11.22 8.51
CA LEU A 44 5.43 12.11 8.46
C LEU A 44 5.14 12.63 7.05
N LEU A 45 6.17 12.88 6.24
CA LEU A 45 6.03 13.40 4.87
C LEU A 45 5.15 12.51 3.96
N PRO A 46 5.45 11.21 3.76
CA PRO A 46 4.65 10.34 2.89
C PRO A 46 3.24 10.12 3.45
N ILE A 47 3.05 10.13 4.78
CA ILE A 47 1.71 10.03 5.39
C ILE A 47 0.88 11.27 5.04
N PHE A 48 1.43 12.47 5.23
CA PHE A 48 0.71 13.72 4.99
C PHE A 48 0.42 13.91 3.49
N PHE A 49 1.44 13.84 2.64
CA PHE A 49 1.27 14.01 1.19
C PHE A 49 0.49 12.86 0.56
N GLY A 50 0.72 11.63 1.03
CA GLY A 50 -0.04 10.46 0.60
C GLY A 50 -1.52 10.62 0.91
N ALA A 51 -1.88 11.02 2.13
CA ALA A 51 -3.28 11.25 2.50
C ALA A 51 -3.96 12.31 1.60
N LEU A 52 -3.30 13.44 1.34
CA LEU A 52 -3.82 14.49 0.46
C LEU A 52 -3.98 14.02 -1.00
N ARG A 53 -2.98 13.31 -1.54
CA ARG A 53 -3.03 12.74 -2.90
C ARG A 53 -4.14 11.69 -3.00
N SER A 54 -4.31 10.89 -1.98
CA SER A 54 -5.31 9.83 -1.92
C SER A 54 -6.76 10.36 -1.96
N VAL A 55 -7.02 11.52 -1.36
CA VAL A 55 -8.29 12.26 -1.52
C VAL A 55 -8.46 12.77 -2.95
N THR A 56 -7.39 13.29 -3.55
CA THR A 56 -7.44 13.83 -4.92
C THR A 56 -7.71 12.71 -5.93
N CYS A 57 -7.09 11.56 -5.74
CA CYS A 57 -7.31 10.35 -6.53
C CYS A 57 -8.76 9.85 -6.42
N ALA A 58 -9.32 9.86 -5.20
CA ALA A 58 -10.73 9.53 -4.97
C ALA A 58 -11.73 10.46 -5.71
N LYS A 59 -11.32 11.70 -6.00
CA LYS A 59 -12.13 12.68 -6.76
C LYS A 59 -11.89 12.64 -8.27
N GLY A 60 -10.85 11.94 -8.72
CA GLY A 60 -10.51 11.77 -10.13
C GLY A 60 -11.60 10.97 -10.86
N LYS A 61 -11.95 11.38 -12.08
CA LYS A 61 -12.98 10.72 -12.91
C LYS A 61 -12.41 9.66 -13.86
N ASN A 62 -11.10 9.45 -13.86
CA ASN A 62 -10.43 8.54 -14.79
C ASN A 62 -10.45 7.12 -14.23
N ALA A 63 -10.95 6.16 -15.02
CA ALA A 63 -11.02 4.75 -14.63
C ALA A 63 -9.63 4.10 -14.45
N SER A 64 -8.59 4.66 -15.07
CA SER A 64 -7.20 4.18 -14.99
C SER A 64 -6.51 4.46 -13.65
N ASP A 65 -7.00 5.45 -12.89
CA ASP A 65 -6.42 5.86 -11.62
C ASP A 65 -7.21 5.31 -10.41
N MET A 66 -8.15 4.38 -10.65
CA MET A 66 -9.00 3.91 -9.58
C MET A 66 -8.16 3.13 -8.55
N PRO A 67 -8.11 3.60 -7.30
CA PRO A 67 -7.23 3.02 -6.29
C PRO A 67 -7.69 1.63 -5.88
N GLU A 68 -6.74 0.78 -5.50
CA GLU A 68 -7.03 -0.58 -5.04
C GLU A 68 -7.75 -0.52 -3.70
N THR A 69 -9.04 -0.87 -3.71
CA THR A 69 -9.86 -0.89 -2.50
C THR A 69 -9.72 -2.22 -1.74
N ILE A 70 -9.27 -2.15 -0.49
CA ILE A 70 -9.17 -3.28 0.43
C ILE A 70 -10.51 -3.44 1.16
N THR A 71 -11.11 -4.63 1.04
CA THR A 71 -12.34 -4.98 1.76
C THR A 71 -12.05 -5.54 3.15
N SER A 72 -13.06 -5.61 4.03
CA SER A 72 -12.92 -6.17 5.39
C SER A 72 -12.44 -7.63 5.39
N ARG A 73 -12.83 -8.40 4.37
CA ARG A 73 -12.40 -9.80 4.21
C ARG A 73 -10.93 -9.89 3.84
N ASP A 74 -10.45 -8.97 3.00
CA ASP A 74 -9.06 -8.94 2.55
C ASP A 74 -8.15 -8.43 3.67
N ALA A 75 -8.60 -7.40 4.41
CA ALA A 75 -7.93 -6.91 5.60
C ALA A 75 -7.74 -8.01 6.68
N ALA A 76 -8.77 -8.82 6.93
CA ALA A 76 -8.68 -9.92 7.90
C ALA A 76 -7.71 -11.04 7.47
N ARG A 77 -7.54 -11.25 6.16
CA ARG A 77 -6.60 -12.23 5.61
C ARG A 77 -5.16 -11.71 5.58
N PHE A 78 -4.98 -10.40 5.63
CA PHE A 78 -3.67 -9.76 5.49
C PHE A 78 -2.62 -10.30 6.49
N PRO A 79 -2.89 -10.42 7.81
CA PRO A 79 -1.94 -11.00 8.76
C PRO A 79 -1.57 -12.46 8.47
N ILE A 80 -2.51 -13.24 7.94
CA ILE A 80 -2.31 -14.66 7.61
C ILE A 80 -1.41 -14.77 6.38
N ILE A 81 -1.70 -13.99 5.33
CA ILE A 81 -0.89 -13.94 4.11
C ILE A 81 0.53 -13.48 4.46
N ALA A 82 0.67 -12.40 5.25
CA ALA A 82 1.97 -11.92 5.71
C ALA A 82 2.75 -12.99 6.48
N SER A 83 2.07 -13.76 7.35
CA SER A 83 2.67 -14.87 8.10
C SER A 83 3.17 -15.99 7.18
N CYS A 84 2.36 -16.39 6.20
CA CYS A 84 2.75 -17.39 5.21
C CYS A 84 3.93 -16.91 4.35
N THR A 85 3.93 -15.66 3.91
CA THR A 85 5.02 -15.06 3.13
C THR A 85 6.30 -14.97 3.94
N LEU A 86 6.23 -14.53 5.21
CA LEU A 86 7.40 -14.40 6.07
C LEU A 86 8.02 -15.76 6.41
N LEU A 87 7.18 -16.76 6.72
CA LEU A 87 7.64 -18.14 6.92
C LEU A 87 8.22 -18.75 5.64
N GLY A 88 7.56 -18.53 4.50
CA GLY A 88 8.03 -19.00 3.20
C GLY A 88 9.39 -18.42 2.85
N LEU A 89 9.57 -17.11 3.04
CA LEU A 89 10.84 -16.43 2.82
C LEU A 89 11.93 -16.91 3.79
N TYR A 90 11.59 -17.16 5.06
CA TYR A 90 12.52 -17.75 6.03
C TYR A 90 13.01 -19.14 5.60
N LEU A 91 12.10 -20.02 5.17
CA LEU A 91 12.48 -21.33 4.65
C LEU A 91 13.34 -21.19 3.38
N PHE A 92 13.01 -20.23 2.52
CA PHE A 92 13.76 -19.95 1.30
C PHE A 92 15.21 -19.51 1.61
N PHE A 93 15.41 -18.61 2.57
CA PHE A 93 16.75 -18.22 3.07
C PHE A 93 17.53 -19.37 3.71
N LYS A 94 16.84 -20.38 4.22
CA LYS A 94 17.49 -21.56 4.79
C LYS A 94 17.94 -22.56 3.71
N ILE A 95 17.26 -22.58 2.57
CA ILE A 95 17.51 -23.52 1.46
C ILE A 95 18.51 -22.94 0.46
N PHE A 96 18.43 -21.64 0.17
CA PHE A 96 19.27 -20.96 -0.81
C PHE A 96 20.25 -19.99 -0.12
N SER A 97 21.41 -19.76 -0.75
CA SER A 97 22.38 -18.80 -0.21
C SER A 97 21.81 -17.37 -0.23
N GLN A 98 22.07 -16.62 0.83
CA GLN A 98 21.56 -15.26 1.03
C GLN A 98 21.90 -14.31 -0.12
N GLU A 99 23.05 -14.48 -0.78
CA GLU A 99 23.51 -13.62 -1.86
C GLU A 99 22.59 -13.64 -3.08
N TYR A 100 22.19 -14.83 -3.57
CA TYR A 100 21.26 -14.93 -4.70
C TYR A 100 19.88 -14.37 -4.35
N ILE A 101 19.42 -14.56 -3.12
CA ILE A 101 18.13 -14.02 -2.68
C ILE A 101 18.19 -12.49 -2.65
N ASN A 102 19.21 -11.92 -2.01
CA ASN A 102 19.40 -10.48 -1.94
C ASN A 102 19.59 -9.85 -3.33
N LEU A 103 20.29 -10.53 -4.24
CA LEU A 103 20.42 -10.09 -5.64
C LEU A 103 19.06 -10.04 -6.35
N LEU A 104 18.29 -11.13 -6.26
CA LEU A 104 16.95 -11.23 -6.88
C LEU A 104 16.02 -10.16 -6.33
N LEU A 105 16.01 -9.99 -5.02
CA LEU A 105 15.14 -9.04 -4.34
C LEU A 105 15.56 -7.60 -4.59
N SER A 106 16.86 -7.32 -4.61
CA SER A 106 17.38 -6.00 -4.99
C SER A 106 16.95 -5.64 -6.40
N MET A 107 16.99 -6.57 -7.36
CA MET A 107 16.53 -6.36 -8.73
C MET A 107 15.01 -6.09 -8.77
N TYR A 108 14.22 -6.87 -8.03
CA TYR A 108 12.76 -6.67 -7.93
C TYR A 108 12.41 -5.29 -7.35
N PHE A 109 12.98 -4.93 -6.19
CA PHE A 109 12.73 -3.65 -5.54
C PHE A 109 13.33 -2.47 -6.30
N PHE A 110 14.38 -2.68 -7.09
CA PHE A 110 14.92 -1.68 -7.99
C PHE A 110 13.91 -1.32 -9.10
N VAL A 111 13.33 -2.32 -9.78
CA VAL A 111 12.34 -2.08 -10.83
C VAL A 111 11.11 -1.39 -10.26
N LEU A 112 10.57 -1.93 -9.16
CA LEU A 112 9.44 -1.30 -8.48
C LEU A 112 9.78 0.10 -7.96
N GLY A 113 11.00 0.31 -7.50
CA GLY A 113 11.48 1.58 -6.97
C GLY A 113 11.52 2.66 -8.04
N ILE A 114 12.00 2.33 -9.25
CA ILE A 114 12.00 3.26 -10.38
C ILE A 114 10.57 3.65 -10.77
N LEU A 115 9.66 2.67 -10.86
CA LEU A 115 8.25 2.94 -11.18
C LEU A 115 7.59 3.80 -10.09
N ALA A 116 7.82 3.46 -8.82
CA ALA A 116 7.26 4.19 -7.69
C ALA A 116 7.78 5.64 -7.63
N LEU A 117 9.09 5.82 -7.85
CA LEU A 117 9.72 7.13 -7.87
C LEU A 117 9.24 7.97 -9.06
N SER A 118 9.07 7.36 -10.23
CA SER A 118 8.50 8.04 -11.41
C SER A 118 7.08 8.55 -11.14
N HIS A 119 6.22 7.71 -10.56
CA HIS A 119 4.86 8.09 -10.17
C HIS A 119 4.83 9.20 -9.09
N THR A 120 5.81 9.19 -8.18
CA THR A 120 5.94 10.23 -7.16
C THR A 120 6.36 11.57 -7.77
N ILE A 121 7.26 11.56 -8.74
CA ILE A 121 7.86 12.75 -9.36
C ILE A 121 6.95 13.37 -10.44
N SER A 122 6.13 12.56 -11.13
CA SER A 122 5.24 13.01 -12.22
C SER A 122 4.39 14.27 -11.88
N PRO A 123 3.67 14.34 -10.75
CA PRO A 123 2.91 15.55 -10.40
C PRO A 123 3.78 16.77 -10.06
N MET A 124 5.01 16.57 -9.58
CA MET A 124 5.97 17.67 -9.39
C MET A 124 6.50 18.19 -10.73
N MET A 125 6.83 17.29 -11.67
CA MET A 125 7.28 17.66 -13.01
C MET A 125 6.22 18.42 -13.78
N ASN A 126 4.94 18.03 -13.66
CA ASN A 126 3.83 18.75 -14.29
C ASN A 126 3.69 20.21 -13.83
N LYS A 127 4.13 20.54 -12.60
CA LYS A 127 4.18 21.92 -12.10
C LYS A 127 5.44 22.68 -12.49
N LEU A 128 6.55 21.96 -12.72
CA LEU A 128 7.86 22.55 -13.00
C LEU A 128 8.10 22.78 -14.50
N PHE A 129 7.51 21.97 -15.38
CA PHE A 129 7.67 22.14 -16.82
C PHE A 129 6.84 23.33 -17.34
N PRO A 130 7.44 24.23 -18.14
CA PRO A 130 6.68 25.28 -18.81
C PRO A 130 5.66 24.67 -19.79
N VAL A 131 4.51 25.34 -19.91
CA VAL A 131 3.34 24.97 -20.75
C VAL A 131 3.70 24.74 -22.24
N ASN A 132 4.92 25.10 -22.64
CA ASN A 132 5.45 25.03 -24.00
C ASN A 132 6.02 23.67 -24.44
N PHE A 133 6.10 22.66 -23.57
CA PHE A 133 6.52 21.33 -23.99
C PHE A 133 5.33 20.55 -24.61
N PRO A 134 5.42 20.10 -25.87
CA PRO A 134 4.34 19.35 -26.49
C PRO A 134 4.15 18.01 -25.77
N ASN A 135 3.02 17.84 -25.07
CA ASN A 135 2.65 16.55 -24.49
C ASN A 135 2.16 15.64 -25.62
N LYS A 136 3.07 14.84 -26.18
CA LYS A 136 2.70 13.79 -27.12
C LYS A 136 2.33 12.56 -26.29
N GLN A 137 1.05 12.18 -26.37
CA GLN A 137 0.53 10.92 -25.85
C GLN A 137 0.97 9.81 -26.81
N TYR A 138 1.70 8.82 -26.28
CA TYR A 138 2.01 7.60 -27.02
C TYR A 138 1.10 6.48 -26.48
N GLN A 139 0.30 5.89 -27.35
CA GLN A 139 -0.56 4.76 -27.02
C GLN A 139 0.10 3.48 -27.51
N LEU A 140 0.36 2.55 -26.61
CA LEU A 140 0.83 1.20 -26.95
C LEU A 140 -0.39 0.27 -26.95
N LEU A 141 -1.05 0.16 -28.10
CA LEU A 141 -2.18 -0.75 -28.28
C LEU A 141 -1.65 -2.13 -28.69
N PHE A 142 -1.71 -3.10 -27.78
CA PHE A 142 -1.50 -4.50 -28.12
C PHE A 142 -2.83 -5.12 -28.56
N THR A 143 -3.13 -5.05 -29.86
CA THR A 143 -4.27 -5.77 -30.44
C THR A 143 -3.85 -7.19 -30.83
N GLN A 144 -4.46 -8.21 -30.23
CA GLN A 144 -4.36 -9.57 -30.73
C GLN A 144 -5.23 -9.71 -31.98
N GLY A 145 -4.61 -9.66 -33.16
CA GLY A 145 -5.30 -10.04 -34.40
C GLY A 145 -5.39 -11.55 -34.46
N THR A 146 -6.58 -12.12 -34.27
CA THR A 146 -6.87 -13.47 -34.74
C THR A 146 -6.79 -13.41 -36.27
N GLY A 147 -5.67 -13.87 -36.83
CA GLY A 147 -5.54 -14.06 -38.26
C GLY A 147 -6.57 -15.06 -38.74
N GLU A 148 -7.25 -14.66 -39.82
CA GLU A 148 -8.12 -15.41 -40.75
C GLU A 148 -9.56 -14.89 -40.82
N SER A 149 -9.80 -14.18 -41.94
CA SER A 149 -11.10 -13.75 -42.52
C SER A 149 -11.41 -12.25 -42.42
N LYS A 150 -10.49 -11.42 -42.95
CA LYS A 150 -10.85 -10.12 -43.53
C LYS A 150 -11.36 -10.35 -44.96
N GLU A 151 -12.61 -10.75 -45.10
CA GLU A 151 -13.48 -10.57 -46.26
C GLU A 151 -14.81 -11.23 -45.90
N GLU A 152 -15.95 -10.59 -46.21
CA GLU A 152 -17.31 -11.04 -45.90
C GLU A 152 -17.90 -10.68 -44.51
N ALA A 153 -17.84 -9.42 -44.11
CA ALA A 153 -18.87 -8.83 -43.24
C ALA A 153 -19.01 -7.30 -43.45
N ALA A 154 -18.92 -6.86 -44.70
CA ALA A 154 -19.43 -5.55 -45.09
C ALA A 154 -20.82 -5.76 -45.69
N LYS A 155 -21.84 -5.78 -44.82
CA LYS A 155 -23.27 -5.52 -45.06
C LYS A 155 -24.09 -6.14 -43.92
N ASP A 156 -24.15 -5.47 -42.79
CA ASP A 156 -25.46 -5.09 -42.25
C ASP A 156 -25.29 -4.01 -41.19
N GLU A 157 -26.12 -2.99 -41.33
CA GLU A 157 -26.18 -1.80 -40.51
C GLU A 157 -27.23 -2.04 -39.42
N ASN A 158 -26.79 -2.30 -38.18
CA ASN A 158 -27.36 -1.86 -36.89
C ASN A 158 -26.88 -2.79 -35.76
N ASP A 159 -26.36 -2.17 -34.69
CA ASP A 159 -25.98 -2.78 -33.41
C ASP A 159 -25.01 -3.97 -33.45
N GLY A 160 -23.72 -3.67 -33.57
CA GLY A 160 -22.64 -4.63 -33.36
C GLY A 160 -21.38 -3.92 -32.88
N VAL A 161 -21.18 -3.85 -31.56
CA VAL A 161 -19.91 -3.43 -30.98
C VAL A 161 -18.84 -4.42 -31.45
N PRO A 162 -17.80 -4.00 -32.19
CA PRO A 162 -16.72 -4.91 -32.53
C PRO A 162 -15.98 -5.27 -31.24
N PHE A 163 -16.14 -6.52 -30.79
CA PHE A 163 -15.41 -7.08 -29.65
C PHE A 163 -13.94 -7.27 -30.04
N VAL A 164 -13.19 -6.17 -30.04
CA VAL A 164 -11.73 -6.20 -30.02
C VAL A 164 -11.35 -6.34 -28.55
N ALA A 165 -10.81 -7.49 -28.15
CA ALA A 165 -10.25 -7.66 -26.83
C ALA A 165 -8.99 -6.78 -26.72
N GLU A 166 -9.13 -5.56 -26.21
CA GLU A 166 -8.03 -4.72 -25.75
C GLU A 166 -7.43 -5.37 -24.49
N ILE A 167 -6.33 -6.11 -24.64
CA ILE A 167 -5.76 -6.86 -23.50
C ILE A 167 -4.95 -5.92 -22.59
N VAL A 168 -4.27 -4.92 -23.15
CA VAL A 168 -3.55 -3.88 -22.40
C VAL A 168 -3.55 -2.58 -23.21
N ASN A 169 -4.18 -1.53 -22.68
CA ASN A 169 -4.06 -0.16 -23.19
C ASN A 169 -3.12 0.60 -22.26
N TYR A 170 -1.87 0.77 -22.67
CA TYR A 170 -0.91 1.56 -21.90
C TYR A 170 -0.67 2.89 -22.62
N GLU A 171 -1.19 3.96 -22.03
CA GLU A 171 -0.90 5.33 -22.45
C GLU A 171 0.33 5.85 -21.67
N PHE A 172 1.41 6.17 -22.38
CA PHE A 172 2.59 6.79 -21.78
C PHE A 172 2.75 8.20 -22.33
N ASP A 173 2.82 9.19 -21.43
CA ASP A 173 3.16 10.55 -21.80
C ASP A 173 4.68 10.76 -21.93
N THR A 174 5.06 11.72 -22.77
CA THR A 174 6.48 12.12 -22.89
C THR A 174 7.06 12.55 -21.53
N LYS A 175 6.22 13.11 -20.65
CA LYS A 175 6.59 13.53 -19.31
C LYS A 175 6.88 12.35 -18.38
N ASP A 176 6.10 11.27 -18.49
CA ASP A 176 6.31 10.06 -17.70
C ASP A 176 7.59 9.36 -18.13
N LEU A 177 7.93 9.40 -19.43
CA LEU A 177 9.22 8.90 -19.93
C LEU A 177 10.40 9.69 -19.35
N VAL A 178 10.29 11.01 -19.22
CA VAL A 178 11.32 11.84 -18.56
C VAL A 178 11.42 11.52 -17.07
N CYS A 179 10.29 11.35 -16.38
CA CYS A 179 10.26 10.94 -14.98
C CYS A 179 10.91 9.57 -14.77
N LEU A 180 10.65 8.63 -15.67
CA LEU A 180 11.23 7.29 -15.67
C LEU A 180 12.75 7.36 -15.90
N ALA A 181 13.21 8.18 -16.85
CA ALA A 181 14.63 8.36 -17.13
C ALA A 181 15.37 8.95 -15.91
N MET A 182 14.83 9.99 -15.28
CA MET A 182 15.42 10.55 -14.06
C MET A 182 15.42 9.56 -12.90
N SER A 183 14.33 8.82 -12.71
CA SER A 183 14.23 7.79 -11.67
C SER A 183 15.21 6.64 -11.89
N SER A 184 15.47 6.29 -13.16
CA SER A 184 16.46 5.28 -13.53
C SER A 184 17.89 5.70 -13.17
N VAL A 185 18.24 6.99 -13.30
CA VAL A 185 19.57 7.51 -12.87
C VAL A 185 19.76 7.31 -11.37
N VAL A 186 18.74 7.65 -10.57
CA VAL A 186 18.75 7.42 -9.12
C VAL A 186 18.86 5.93 -8.80
N GLY A 187 18.14 5.08 -9.53
CA GLY A 187 18.24 3.63 -9.38
C GLY A 187 19.63 3.11 -9.68
N VAL A 188 20.25 3.50 -10.79
CA VAL A 188 21.61 3.03 -11.13
C VAL A 188 22.60 3.48 -10.06
N TRP A 189 22.43 4.69 -9.52
CA TRP A 189 23.23 5.17 -8.39
C TRP A 189 23.06 4.31 -7.13
N TYR A 190 21.84 3.85 -6.85
CA TYR A 190 21.56 2.89 -5.78
C TYR A 190 22.28 1.55 -6.00
N LEU A 191 22.22 0.98 -7.21
CA LEU A 191 22.87 -0.31 -7.49
C LEU A 191 24.40 -0.23 -7.36
N LEU A 192 25.01 0.87 -7.79
CA LEU A 192 26.47 1.02 -7.80
C LEU A 192 27.06 1.33 -6.42
N ARG A 193 26.33 2.05 -5.56
CA ARG A 193 26.89 2.58 -4.30
C ARG A 193 26.11 2.17 -3.05
N LYS A 194 24.91 1.59 -3.18
CA LYS A 194 24.00 1.27 -2.07
C LYS A 194 23.86 2.40 -1.05
N HIS A 195 23.85 3.65 -1.53
CA HIS A 195 23.80 4.82 -0.65
C HIS A 195 22.49 4.87 0.12
N TRP A 196 22.58 5.21 1.41
CA TRP A 196 21.43 5.33 2.30
C TRP A 196 20.41 6.39 1.83
N ILE A 197 20.86 7.45 1.15
CA ILE A 197 19.99 8.50 0.58
C ILE A 197 19.11 7.92 -0.52
N ALA A 198 19.69 7.15 -1.45
CA ALA A 198 18.94 6.54 -2.53
C ALA A 198 17.97 5.47 -1.99
N ASN A 199 18.39 4.72 -0.97
CA ASN A 199 17.51 3.80 -0.22
C ASN A 199 16.31 4.53 0.40
N ASN A 200 16.54 5.64 1.09
CA ASN A 200 15.47 6.42 1.70
C ASN A 200 14.57 7.06 0.66
N LEU A 201 15.09 7.50 -0.48
CA LEU A 201 14.30 8.07 -1.56
C LEU A 201 13.33 7.01 -2.13
N PHE A 202 13.78 5.77 -2.34
CA PHE A 202 12.90 4.66 -2.71
C PHE A 202 11.91 4.32 -1.60
N GLY A 203 12.36 4.26 -0.34
CA GLY A 203 11.48 4.02 0.80
C GLY A 203 10.35 5.06 0.89
N LEU A 204 10.68 6.35 0.75
CA LEU A 204 9.71 7.43 0.76
C LEU A 204 8.72 7.34 -0.41
N ALA A 205 9.21 7.01 -1.62
CA ALA A 205 8.36 6.81 -2.79
C ALA A 205 7.40 5.62 -2.60
N PHE A 206 7.88 4.49 -2.09
CA PHE A 206 7.04 3.34 -1.75
C PHE A 206 6.03 3.69 -0.66
N SER A 207 6.44 4.41 0.39
CA SER A 207 5.52 4.80 1.45
C SER A 207 4.43 5.74 0.94
N LEU A 208 4.79 6.74 0.14
CA LEU A 208 3.84 7.69 -0.43
C LEU A 208 2.83 6.99 -1.35
N ASN A 209 3.31 6.19 -2.30
CA ASN A 209 2.43 5.45 -3.21
C ASN A 209 1.58 4.41 -2.47
N GLY A 210 2.12 3.77 -1.43
CA GLY A 210 1.36 2.84 -0.59
C GLY A 210 0.18 3.52 0.12
N VAL A 211 0.39 4.72 0.68
CA VAL A 211 -0.68 5.50 1.32
C VAL A 211 -1.65 6.11 0.29
N GLU A 212 -1.16 6.45 -0.91
CA GLU A 212 -1.97 7.02 -1.99
C GLU A 212 -2.91 6.00 -2.64
N LEU A 213 -2.38 4.82 -3.01
CA LEU A 213 -3.06 3.84 -3.87
C LEU A 213 -3.93 2.84 -3.11
N LEU A 214 -3.58 2.52 -1.85
CA LEU A 214 -4.33 1.54 -1.06
C LEU A 214 -5.47 2.24 -0.32
N HIS A 215 -6.70 1.98 -0.77
CA HIS A 215 -7.91 2.57 -0.19
C HIS A 215 -8.61 1.58 0.72
N LEU A 216 -8.91 1.98 1.95
CA LEU A 216 -9.82 1.22 2.81
C LEU A 216 -11.25 1.64 2.49
N ASN A 217 -12.16 0.67 2.42
CA ASN A 217 -13.57 0.96 2.15
C ASN A 217 -14.30 1.58 3.36
N ASN A 218 -14.01 1.08 4.57
CA ASN A 218 -14.70 1.45 5.81
C ASN A 218 -13.69 1.62 6.96
N VAL A 219 -14.06 2.41 7.97
CA VAL A 219 -13.24 2.57 9.21
C VAL A 219 -13.11 1.24 9.94
N SER A 220 -14.16 0.42 9.94
CA SER A 220 -14.12 -0.95 10.50
C SER A 220 -13.04 -1.82 9.86
N THR A 221 -12.89 -1.76 8.53
CA THR A 221 -11.82 -2.47 7.79
C THR A 221 -10.44 -2.01 8.25
N GLY A 222 -10.26 -0.72 8.47
CA GLY A 222 -9.03 -0.17 9.04
C GLY A 222 -8.73 -0.69 10.44
N CYS A 223 -9.74 -0.75 11.32
CA CYS A 223 -9.61 -1.32 12.66
C CYS A 223 -9.27 -2.81 12.62
N ILE A 224 -9.87 -3.58 11.70
CA ILE A 224 -9.57 -5.00 11.51
C ILE A 224 -8.14 -5.20 11.01
N LEU A 225 -7.70 -4.41 10.02
CA LEU A 225 -6.34 -4.47 9.48
C LEU A 225 -5.29 -4.17 10.55
N LEU A 226 -5.44 -3.03 11.24
CA LEU A 226 -4.51 -2.58 12.29
C LEU A 226 -4.54 -3.53 13.49
N GLY A 227 -5.72 -3.98 13.91
CA GLY A 227 -5.87 -4.95 14.99
C GLY A 227 -5.26 -6.31 14.66
N GLY A 228 -5.44 -6.80 13.43
CA GLY A 228 -4.81 -8.03 12.96
C GLY A 228 -3.29 -7.92 12.91
N LEU A 229 -2.77 -6.78 12.46
CA LEU A 229 -1.33 -6.52 12.42
C LEU A 229 -0.69 -6.32 13.80
N PHE A 230 -1.44 -5.79 14.77
CA PHE A 230 -1.03 -5.75 16.16
C PHE A 230 -0.73 -7.16 16.71
N PHE A 231 -1.64 -8.11 16.52
CA PHE A 231 -1.42 -9.50 16.96
C PHE A 231 -0.30 -10.19 16.18
N TYR A 232 -0.23 -9.94 14.87
CA TYR A 232 0.84 -10.44 14.01
C TYR A 232 2.22 -10.03 14.51
N ASP A 233 2.42 -8.73 14.77
CA ASP A 233 3.72 -8.18 15.17
C ASP A 233 4.15 -8.74 16.53
N VAL A 234 3.21 -8.81 17.49
CA VAL A 234 3.45 -9.44 18.80
C VAL A 234 3.86 -10.91 18.66
N PHE A 235 3.15 -11.69 17.84
CA PHE A 235 3.45 -13.11 17.65
C PHE A 235 4.81 -13.31 16.99
N TRP A 236 5.14 -12.58 15.92
CA TRP A 236 6.37 -12.80 15.16
C TRP A 236 7.61 -12.17 15.81
N VAL A 237 7.46 -11.09 16.58
CA VAL A 237 8.58 -10.46 17.29
C VAL A 237 8.91 -11.21 18.58
N PHE A 238 7.91 -11.57 19.39
CA PHE A 238 8.16 -12.22 20.69
C PHE A 238 8.09 -13.75 20.64
N GLY A 239 7.29 -14.32 19.73
CA GLY A 239 7.04 -15.76 19.70
C GLY A 239 8.08 -16.58 18.94
N THR A 240 8.80 -16.01 17.97
CA THR A 240 9.73 -16.77 17.11
C THR A 240 10.96 -15.96 16.68
N ASN A 241 12.08 -16.64 16.38
CA ASN A 241 13.28 -15.99 15.83
C ASN A 241 13.20 -15.72 14.31
N VAL A 242 12.06 -16.00 13.68
CA VAL A 242 11.92 -15.96 12.22
C VAL A 242 12.00 -14.53 11.72
N MET A 243 11.27 -13.60 12.33
CA MET A 243 11.27 -12.19 11.91
C MET A 243 12.66 -11.56 12.01
N VAL A 244 13.40 -11.85 13.08
CA VAL A 244 14.77 -11.34 13.26
C VAL A 244 15.72 -11.94 12.22
N THR A 245 15.57 -13.23 11.90
CA THR A 245 16.44 -13.91 10.91
C THR A 245 16.18 -13.37 9.50
N VAL A 246 14.92 -13.19 9.14
CA VAL A 246 14.53 -12.58 7.85
C VAL A 246 15.02 -11.14 7.78
N ALA A 247 14.79 -10.34 8.82
CA ALA A 247 15.23 -8.94 8.85
C ALA A 247 16.75 -8.76 8.74
N LYS A 248 17.54 -9.70 9.30
CA LYS A 248 19.00 -9.72 9.18
C LYS A 248 19.49 -10.18 7.81
N SER A 249 18.79 -11.11 7.19
CA SER A 249 19.21 -11.70 5.90
C SER A 249 18.81 -10.85 4.70
N PHE A 250 18.01 -9.81 4.91
CA PHE A 250 17.32 -9.04 3.88
C PHE A 250 17.96 -7.67 3.65
N GLU A 251 18.59 -7.48 2.49
CA GLU A 251 19.24 -6.21 2.09
C GLU A 251 18.51 -5.51 0.92
N ALA A 252 17.26 -5.13 1.10
CA ALA A 252 16.53 -4.35 0.10
C ALA A 252 15.88 -3.08 0.71
N PRO A 253 15.42 -2.13 -0.12
CA PRO A 253 14.91 -0.83 0.33
C PRO A 253 13.49 -0.92 0.91
N ILE A 254 13.36 -1.68 2.01
CA ILE A 254 12.13 -1.90 2.79
C ILE A 254 12.15 -1.14 4.12
N LYS A 255 13.22 -0.37 4.38
CA LYS A 255 13.38 0.40 5.61
C LYS A 255 13.99 1.75 5.31
N LEU A 256 13.56 2.77 6.05
CA LEU A 256 14.25 4.05 6.12
C LEU A 256 15.40 3.91 7.11
N VAL A 257 16.55 4.47 6.75
CA VAL A 257 17.75 4.41 7.58
C VAL A 257 18.34 5.80 7.75
N PHE A 258 18.75 6.17 8.96
CA PHE A 258 19.43 7.45 9.20
C PHE A 258 20.68 7.26 10.05
N PRO A 259 21.83 7.83 9.66
CA PRO A 259 23.06 7.68 10.41
C PRO A 259 22.97 8.34 11.79
N GLN A 260 23.27 7.57 12.85
CA GLN A 260 23.30 8.05 14.24
C GLN A 260 24.56 8.86 14.52
N ASP A 261 25.67 8.51 13.87
CA ASP A 261 26.98 9.16 14.08
C ASP A 261 27.22 10.34 13.12
N LEU A 262 26.17 10.89 12.51
CA LEU A 262 26.29 11.96 11.51
C LEU A 262 27.04 13.18 12.06
N LEU A 263 26.86 13.49 13.35
CA LEU A 263 27.52 14.60 14.03
C LEU A 263 29.01 14.35 14.31
N GLU A 264 29.43 13.10 14.42
CA GLU A 264 30.80 12.72 14.80
C GLU A 264 31.66 12.31 13.60
N ARG A 265 31.06 11.60 12.63
CA ARG A 265 31.75 11.00 11.48
C ARG A 265 31.27 11.52 10.13
N GLY A 266 30.31 12.45 10.11
CA GLY A 266 29.77 13.00 8.88
C GLY A 266 29.09 11.93 8.02
N LEU A 267 29.33 11.95 6.71
CA LEU A 267 28.66 11.07 5.75
C LEU A 267 29.18 9.62 5.75
N GLU A 268 30.22 9.30 6.52
CA GLU A 268 30.79 7.94 6.69
C GLU A 268 30.42 7.32 8.06
N ALA A 269 29.16 7.49 8.48
CA ALA A 269 28.65 6.89 9.70
C ALA A 269 28.38 5.38 9.53
N ASP A 270 28.71 4.59 10.55
CA ASP A 270 28.56 3.13 10.56
C ASP A 270 27.28 2.66 11.28
N ASN A 271 26.78 3.44 12.25
CA ASN A 271 25.57 3.11 12.99
C ASN A 271 24.34 3.81 12.39
N PHE A 272 23.29 3.04 12.10
CA PHE A 272 22.05 3.55 11.50
C PHE A 272 20.84 3.24 12.37
N ALA A 273 20.04 4.28 12.64
CA ALA A 273 18.68 4.10 13.12
C ALA A 273 17.82 3.62 11.94
N MET A 274 16.85 2.73 12.18
CA MET A 274 16.02 2.15 11.14
C MET A 274 14.54 2.24 11.50
N LEU A 275 13.69 2.47 10.49
CA LEU A 275 12.23 2.44 10.62
C LEU A 275 11.64 1.65 9.46
N GLY A 276 10.77 0.68 9.76
CA GLY A 276 10.14 -0.16 8.74
C GLY A 276 9.11 0.61 7.92
N LEU A 277 9.05 0.37 6.61
CA LEU A 277 8.02 1.00 5.77
C LEU A 277 6.60 0.58 6.17
N GLY A 278 6.42 -0.63 6.71
CA GLY A 278 5.14 -1.11 7.23
C GLY A 278 4.58 -0.22 8.35
N ASP A 279 5.46 0.28 9.24
CA ASP A 279 5.10 1.15 10.37
C ASP A 279 4.71 2.57 9.92
N ILE A 280 4.98 2.91 8.65
CA ILE A 280 4.61 4.19 8.03
C ILE A 280 3.36 4.00 7.19
N VAL A 281 3.36 3.01 6.32
CA VAL A 281 2.31 2.78 5.32
C VAL A 281 1.02 2.30 5.96
N ILE A 282 1.06 1.28 6.83
CA ILE A 282 -0.15 0.68 7.40
C ILE A 282 -0.95 1.72 8.21
N PRO A 283 -0.34 2.47 9.15
CA PRO A 283 -1.06 3.52 9.86
C PRO A 283 -1.40 4.70 8.94
N GLY A 284 -0.53 5.01 7.97
CA GLY A 284 -0.76 6.06 6.98
C GLY A 284 -2.02 5.85 6.15
N ILE A 285 -2.29 4.62 5.72
CA ILE A 285 -3.52 4.25 4.99
C ILE A 285 -4.76 4.51 5.86
N PHE A 286 -4.70 4.21 7.16
CA PHE A 286 -5.80 4.50 8.09
C PHE A 286 -5.98 6.01 8.33
N ILE A 287 -4.89 6.76 8.46
CA ILE A 287 -4.94 8.23 8.57
C ILE A 287 -5.54 8.85 7.30
N ALA A 288 -5.19 8.35 6.12
CA ALA A 288 -5.78 8.78 4.85
C ALA A 288 -7.29 8.48 4.79
N LEU A 289 -7.74 7.33 5.32
CA LEU A 289 -9.16 7.02 5.44
C LEU A 289 -9.90 8.05 6.30
N LEU A 290 -9.33 8.42 7.45
CA LEU A 290 -9.93 9.40 8.34
C LEU A 290 -9.96 10.81 7.74
N LEU A 291 -9.02 11.15 6.87
CA LEU A 291 -9.09 12.38 6.09
C LEU A 291 -10.26 12.37 5.09
N ARG A 292 -10.50 11.24 4.42
CA ARG A 292 -11.66 11.10 3.52
C ARG A 292 -12.97 11.19 4.30
N PHE A 293 -13.02 10.55 5.47
CA PHE A 293 -14.16 10.68 6.40
C PHE A 293 -14.40 12.13 6.82
N ASP A 294 -13.38 12.87 7.26
CA ASP A 294 -13.48 14.31 7.60
C ASP A 294 -14.10 15.12 6.46
N ILE A 295 -13.69 14.84 5.21
CA ILE A 295 -14.21 15.51 4.01
C ILE A 295 -15.66 15.13 3.74
N SER A 296 -16.04 13.86 3.95
CA SER A 296 -17.41 13.39 3.77
C SER A 296 -18.40 14.03 4.74
N LEU A 297 -17.95 14.41 5.94
CA LEU A 297 -18.75 15.13 6.93
C LEU A 297 -19.13 16.55 6.48
N LYS A 298 -18.52 17.06 5.38
CA LYS A 298 -18.69 18.42 4.84
C LYS A 298 -18.43 19.53 5.87
N LYS A 299 -17.74 19.22 6.96
CA LYS A 299 -17.27 20.20 7.94
C LYS A 299 -15.92 20.71 7.42
N ASN A 300 -15.70 22.02 7.39
CA ASN A 300 -14.42 22.62 6.97
C ASN A 300 -13.27 22.37 7.98
N THR A 301 -13.35 21.28 8.75
CA THR A 301 -12.43 20.94 9.83
C THR A 301 -11.93 19.52 9.62
N HIS A 302 -10.63 19.34 9.41
CA HIS A 302 -9.98 18.03 9.30
C HIS A 302 -9.63 17.47 10.69
N THR A 303 -10.64 17.35 11.56
CA THR A 303 -10.40 17.04 12.98
C THR A 303 -9.84 15.64 13.16
N TYR A 304 -10.42 14.64 12.49
CA TYR A 304 -10.00 13.25 12.63
C TYR A 304 -8.62 13.02 12.03
N PHE A 305 -8.31 13.62 10.89
CA PHE A 305 -6.98 13.59 10.28
C PHE A 305 -5.91 14.14 11.23
N TYR A 306 -6.07 15.37 11.75
CA TYR A 306 -5.08 15.95 12.66
C TYR A 306 -4.97 15.17 13.97
N THR A 307 -6.09 14.68 14.50
CA THR A 307 -6.11 13.84 15.71
C THR A 307 -5.29 12.56 15.49
N SER A 308 -5.52 11.86 14.39
CA SER A 308 -4.78 10.63 14.05
C SER A 308 -3.31 10.89 13.73
N PHE A 309 -3.01 12.01 13.08
CA PHE A 309 -1.64 12.40 12.77
C PHE A 309 -0.83 12.69 14.04
N VAL A 310 -1.44 13.39 15.02
CA VAL A 310 -0.85 13.57 16.35
C VAL A 310 -0.74 12.23 17.08
N ALA A 311 -1.74 11.37 16.98
CA ALA A 311 -1.71 10.04 17.59
C ALA A 311 -0.58 9.16 17.04
N TYR A 312 -0.29 9.25 15.73
CA TYR A 312 0.84 8.59 15.09
C TYR A 312 2.18 9.08 15.65
N ILE A 313 2.38 10.41 15.73
CA ILE A 313 3.59 11.01 16.32
C ILE A 313 3.75 10.57 17.78
N PHE A 314 2.65 10.57 18.54
CA PHE A 314 2.64 10.13 19.93
C PHE A 314 2.99 8.64 20.06
N GLY A 315 2.38 7.78 19.26
CA GLY A 315 2.66 6.34 19.24
C GLY A 315 4.11 6.04 18.87
N LEU A 316 4.63 6.69 17.82
CA LEU A 316 6.03 6.56 17.39
C LEU A 316 7.01 7.15 18.42
N GLY A 317 6.63 8.21 19.13
CA GLY A 317 7.40 8.75 20.25
C GLY A 317 7.49 7.75 21.41
N ILE A 318 6.39 7.06 21.73
CA ILE A 318 6.38 6.00 22.75
C ILE A 318 7.26 4.82 22.32
N THR A 319 7.16 4.35 21.07
CA THR A 319 8.01 3.22 20.60
C THR A 319 9.49 3.55 20.76
N ILE A 320 9.91 4.74 20.31
CA ILE A 320 11.30 5.20 20.43
C ILE A 320 11.71 5.33 21.91
N GLY A 321 10.85 5.93 22.75
CA GLY A 321 11.12 6.11 24.17
C GLY A 321 11.32 4.79 24.91
N ILE A 322 10.44 3.80 24.65
CA ILE A 322 10.54 2.48 25.28
C ILE A 322 11.76 1.72 24.75
N MET A 323 12.03 1.76 23.44
CA MET A 323 13.25 1.16 22.88
C MET A 323 14.52 1.77 23.48
N HIS A 324 14.53 3.08 23.76
CA HIS A 324 15.66 3.75 24.39
C HIS A 324 15.88 3.33 25.85
N VAL A 325 14.80 3.23 26.64
CA VAL A 325 14.86 2.85 28.06
C VAL A 325 15.23 1.37 28.24
N PHE A 326 14.58 0.48 27.51
CA PHE A 326 14.72 -0.96 27.69
C PHE A 326 15.88 -1.58 26.89
N ARG A 327 16.50 -0.82 25.97
CA ARG A 327 17.57 -1.27 25.05
C ARG A 327 17.26 -2.61 24.36
N HIS A 328 15.98 -2.88 24.14
CA HIS A 328 15.47 -4.08 23.51
C HIS A 328 14.57 -3.67 22.35
N ALA A 329 14.74 -4.31 21.19
CA ALA A 329 13.86 -4.07 20.05
C ALA A 329 12.47 -4.62 20.36
N GLN A 330 11.45 -3.79 20.18
CA GLN A 330 10.07 -4.15 20.44
C GLN A 330 9.22 -3.91 19.19
N PRO A 331 8.10 -4.64 19.04
CA PRO A 331 7.18 -4.46 17.92
C PRO A 331 6.65 -3.02 17.90
N ALA A 332 6.87 -2.27 16.82
CA ALA A 332 6.48 -0.87 16.74
C ALA A 332 4.95 -0.70 16.73
N LEU A 333 4.24 -1.63 16.08
CA LEU A 333 2.79 -1.60 16.00
C LEU A 333 2.11 -1.80 17.36
N LEU A 334 2.81 -2.37 18.34
CA LEU A 334 2.32 -2.57 19.71
C LEU A 334 1.81 -1.28 20.35
N TYR A 335 2.54 -0.18 20.16
CA TYR A 335 2.19 1.13 20.75
C TYR A 335 1.48 2.03 19.76
N LEU A 336 1.81 1.88 18.47
CA LEU A 336 1.32 2.74 17.42
C LEU A 336 -0.15 2.44 17.08
N VAL A 337 -0.56 1.16 17.02
CA VAL A 337 -1.94 0.77 16.71
C VAL A 337 -2.94 1.27 17.77
N PRO A 338 -2.72 1.05 19.09
CA PRO A 338 -3.64 1.58 20.10
C PRO A 338 -3.76 3.10 20.08
N ALA A 339 -2.67 3.82 19.81
CA ALA A 339 -2.71 5.27 19.69
C ALA A 339 -3.54 5.71 18.47
N CYS A 340 -3.25 5.15 17.29
CA CYS A 340 -3.89 5.54 16.02
C CYS A 340 -5.39 5.21 15.97
N ILE A 341 -5.85 4.15 16.64
CA ILE A 341 -7.29 3.84 16.75
C ILE A 341 -7.92 4.59 17.92
N GLY A 342 -7.24 4.63 19.07
CA GLY A 342 -7.80 5.12 20.32
C GLY A 342 -8.09 6.61 20.33
N PHE A 343 -7.17 7.44 19.83
CA PHE A 343 -7.33 8.91 19.86
C PHE A 343 -8.50 9.39 18.99
N PRO A 344 -8.63 8.96 17.71
CA PRO A 344 -9.76 9.35 16.87
C PRO A 344 -11.08 8.81 17.39
N LEU A 345 -11.09 7.58 17.92
CA LEU A 345 -12.28 6.99 18.54
C LEU A 345 -12.72 7.75 19.78
N LEU A 346 -11.77 8.20 20.61
CA LEU A 346 -12.06 9.04 21.78
C LEU A 346 -12.68 10.38 21.36
N VAL A 347 -12.13 11.03 20.33
CA VAL A 347 -12.70 12.27 19.78
C VAL A 347 -14.09 12.04 19.20
N ALA A 348 -14.30 10.94 18.46
CA ALA A 348 -15.62 10.56 17.94
C ALA A 348 -16.62 10.31 19.07
N LEU A 349 -16.19 9.70 20.17
CA LEU A 349 -17.01 9.45 21.36
C LEU A 349 -17.40 10.75 22.05
N VAL A 350 -16.46 11.69 22.23
CA VAL A 350 -16.74 13.01 22.81
C VAL A 350 -17.70 13.82 21.93
N LYS A 351 -17.59 13.69 20.60
CA LYS A 351 -18.48 14.37 19.64
C LYS A 351 -19.81 13.65 19.40
N GLY A 352 -19.96 12.40 19.82
CA GLY A 352 -21.13 11.57 19.51
C GLY A 352 -21.21 11.09 18.05
N GLU A 353 -20.11 11.15 17.29
CA GLU A 353 -20.05 10.82 15.85
C GLU A 353 -19.59 9.38 15.58
N VAL A 354 -19.52 8.53 16.61
CA VAL A 354 -19.01 7.15 16.50
C VAL A 354 -19.80 6.32 15.49
N ALA A 355 -21.14 6.38 15.53
CA ALA A 355 -21.98 5.62 14.62
C ALA A 355 -21.77 6.06 13.17
N GLU A 356 -21.63 7.37 12.93
CA GLU A 356 -21.35 7.94 11.62
C GLU A 356 -19.98 7.47 11.09
N MET A 357 -18.95 7.51 11.94
CA MET A 357 -17.60 7.03 11.62
C MET A 357 -17.55 5.55 11.21
N PHE A 358 -18.28 4.67 11.90
CA PHE A 358 -18.33 3.25 11.54
C PHE A 358 -19.27 2.94 10.37
N SER A 359 -20.25 3.79 10.10
CA SER A 359 -21.14 3.67 8.94
C SER A 359 -20.57 4.25 7.65
N TYR A 360 -19.44 4.96 7.73
CA TYR A 360 -18.79 5.55 6.57
C TYR A 360 -18.29 4.50 5.59
N ASP A 361 -18.82 4.56 4.36
CA ASP A 361 -18.44 3.71 3.23
C ASP A 361 -17.93 4.57 2.05
N SER A 362 -16.64 4.41 1.75
CA SER A 362 -15.96 5.12 0.67
C SER A 362 -16.47 4.69 -0.71
N SER A 363 -17.02 3.49 -0.86
CA SER A 363 -17.57 3.00 -2.13
C SER A 363 -18.82 3.78 -2.58
N ALA A 364 -19.55 4.38 -1.64
CA ALA A 364 -20.73 5.20 -1.94
C ALA A 364 -20.35 6.57 -2.55
N GLU A 365 -19.15 7.07 -2.27
CA GLU A 365 -18.66 8.37 -2.79
C GLU A 365 -18.04 8.24 -4.20
N ILE A 366 -17.54 7.04 -4.55
CA ILE A 366 -17.00 6.73 -5.89
C ILE A 366 -18.12 6.57 -6.94
N LEU A 367 -19.37 6.33 -6.52
CA LEU A 367 -20.54 6.14 -7.41
C LEU A 367 -21.64 7.22 -7.26
N PRO A 368 -21.39 8.52 -7.53
CA PRO A 368 -22.50 9.48 -7.60
C PRO A 368 -23.34 9.37 -8.88
N HIS A 369 -22.88 8.65 -9.93
CA HIS A 369 -23.49 8.72 -11.27
C HIS A 369 -23.79 7.39 -11.98
N THR A 370 -23.83 6.27 -11.26
CA THR A 370 -24.37 5.02 -11.83
C THR A 370 -25.50 4.54 -10.93
N PRO A 371 -26.75 4.45 -11.45
CA PRO A 371 -27.84 3.93 -10.65
C PRO A 371 -27.47 2.53 -10.17
N ARG A 372 -27.70 2.25 -8.88
CA ARG A 372 -27.63 0.89 -8.35
C ARG A 372 -28.50 0.00 -9.23
N LEU A 373 -27.86 -0.84 -10.07
CA LEU A 373 -28.53 -1.96 -10.69
C LEU A 373 -28.82 -2.97 -9.57
N THR A 374 -29.95 -2.81 -8.90
CA THR A 374 -30.56 -3.82 -8.03
C THR A 374 -31.10 -5.02 -8.84
N HIS A 375 -30.81 -5.08 -10.13
CA HIS A 375 -31.02 -6.22 -11.00
C HIS A 375 -29.80 -6.33 -11.91
N PHE A 376 -29.08 -7.45 -11.86
CA PHE A 376 -28.20 -7.80 -12.96
C PHE A 376 -29.09 -7.96 -14.21
N PRO A 377 -28.76 -7.37 -15.36
CA PRO A 377 -29.34 -7.84 -16.61
C PRO A 377 -28.88 -9.30 -16.72
N SER A 378 -29.82 -10.24 -16.66
CA SER A 378 -29.57 -11.63 -16.98
C SER A 378 -28.95 -11.67 -18.37
N VAL A 379 -27.66 -11.95 -18.44
CA VAL A 379 -26.95 -12.22 -19.70
C VAL A 379 -27.68 -13.38 -20.37
N SER A 380 -28.22 -13.13 -21.55
CA SER A 380 -28.93 -14.10 -22.41
C SER A 380 -27.98 -15.15 -22.99
N GLY A 381 -27.32 -15.92 -22.11
CA GLY A 381 -26.33 -16.91 -22.53
C GLY A 381 -25.60 -17.65 -21.41
N SER A 382 -25.93 -17.46 -20.12
CA SER A 382 -25.39 -18.33 -19.07
C SER A 382 -26.04 -19.72 -19.13
N PRO A 383 -25.31 -20.80 -18.82
CA PRO A 383 -25.85 -22.17 -18.83
C PRO A 383 -27.02 -22.37 -17.85
N SER A 384 -27.18 -21.48 -16.86
CA SER A 384 -28.37 -21.42 -16.01
C SER A 384 -29.65 -20.98 -16.73
N SER A 385 -29.56 -20.11 -17.75
CA SER A 385 -30.70 -19.65 -18.56
C SER A 385 -31.23 -20.74 -19.51
N LEU A 386 -30.37 -21.68 -19.92
CA LEU A 386 -30.77 -22.84 -20.74
C LEU A 386 -31.51 -23.88 -19.91
N ALA A 387 -31.16 -24.05 -18.64
CA ALA A 387 -31.86 -24.95 -17.72
C ALA A 387 -33.30 -24.47 -17.45
N ASP A 388 -33.50 -23.18 -17.21
CA ASP A 388 -34.84 -22.61 -16.98
C ASP A 388 -35.73 -22.66 -18.24
N SER A 389 -35.15 -22.45 -19.43
CA SER A 389 -35.91 -22.54 -20.69
C SER A 389 -36.32 -23.98 -21.06
N MET A 390 -35.54 -24.98 -20.65
CA MET A 390 -35.89 -26.40 -20.81
C MET A 390 -36.94 -26.87 -19.79
N GLN A 391 -37.02 -26.26 -18.60
CA GLN A 391 -38.05 -26.58 -17.60
C GLN A 391 -39.41 -25.92 -17.92
N GLN A 392 -39.43 -24.76 -18.57
CA GLN A 392 -40.69 -24.12 -19.02
C GLN A 392 -41.35 -24.84 -20.20
N THR A 393 -40.57 -25.47 -21.09
CA THR A 393 -41.14 -26.21 -22.24
C THR A 393 -41.82 -27.52 -21.83
N LEU A 394 -41.42 -28.13 -20.71
CA LEU A 394 -42.06 -29.33 -20.17
C LEU A 394 -43.36 -29.08 -19.39
N SER A 395 -43.66 -27.84 -19.00
CA SER A 395 -44.83 -27.50 -18.18
C SER A 395 -46.00 -26.86 -18.96
N CYS A 396 -45.80 -26.44 -20.21
CA CYS A 396 -46.86 -25.79 -21.02
C CYS A 396 -47.64 -26.70 -21.99
N SER A 397 -47.37 -28.01 -22.05
CA SER A 397 -48.10 -28.92 -22.95
C SER A 397 -49.48 -29.42 -22.43
N HIS A 398 -50.01 -28.88 -21.33
CA HIS A 398 -51.32 -29.30 -20.82
C HIS A 398 -52.19 -28.13 -20.33
N ARG A 399 -52.72 -27.31 -21.25
CA ARG A 399 -53.98 -26.60 -20.99
C ARG A 399 -54.85 -26.49 -22.24
N ARG A 400 -55.78 -27.42 -22.32
CA ARG A 400 -56.83 -27.59 -23.35
C ARG A 400 -57.75 -26.36 -23.37
N ARG A 401 -57.97 -25.77 -24.55
CA ARG A 401 -59.00 -24.75 -24.82
C ARG A 401 -60.40 -25.33 -24.52
N GLN A 402 -61.24 -24.60 -23.79
CA GLN A 402 -62.69 -24.75 -23.77
C GLN A 402 -63.31 -23.51 -24.46
N PRO A 403 -64.19 -23.67 -25.47
CA PRO A 403 -64.97 -22.57 -26.03
C PRO A 403 -66.30 -22.44 -25.26
N ASN A 404 -66.73 -21.20 -24.98
CA ASN A 404 -68.05 -20.91 -24.40
C ASN A 404 -69.01 -20.46 -25.52
N PRO A 405 -70.28 -20.89 -25.54
CA PRO A 405 -71.19 -20.66 -26.66
C PRO A 405 -72.11 -19.44 -26.47
N SER A 406 -72.38 -18.83 -27.63
CA SER A 406 -73.65 -18.23 -28.13
C SER A 406 -74.25 -16.97 -27.49
N ALA A 407 -74.51 -16.00 -28.36
CA ALA A 407 -75.82 -15.39 -28.51
C ALA A 407 -76.33 -15.63 -29.95
N MET A 408 -77.60 -16.08 -30.03
CA MET A 408 -78.48 -16.42 -31.17
C MET A 408 -78.32 -17.78 -31.84
#